data_AF-A0A7S2J5E5-F1
#
_entry.id   AF-A0A7S2J5E5-F1
#
_cell.length_a   1.000
_cell.length_b   1.000
_cell.length_c   1.000
_cell.angle_alpha   90.00
_cell.angle_beta   90.00
_cell.angle_gamma   90.00
#
_symmetry.space_group_name_H-M   'P 1'
#
loop_
_entity.id
_entity.type
_entity.pdbx_description
1 polymer ?
#
loop_
_entity_poly.entity_id
_entity_poly.type
_entity_poly.pdbx_seq_one_letter_code
_entity_poly.pdbx_strand_id
1 'polypeptide(L)'
;QHGGKVPLHGRLFGQWLHHAYPRECPFPHRSGSTNPMTADEWIAENGKNSLASDDEMQDHIDAGNSTNATSTAAHAEPTPLMWTVEEELVITSTAAPTLGSRRMRSRLLSSFMFLAAIASVIVTLWSNVKSAAKAFGPKGGVLPFAGKAHLC
;
A
#
# COMPACT_ATOMS: atom_id res chain seq x y z
N GLN A 1 8.44 2.58 -7.25
CA GLN A 1 8.93 1.78 -6.09
C GLN A 1 7.77 1.53 -5.12
N HIS A 2 7.47 0.27 -4.75
CA HIS A 2 6.33 -0.09 -3.88
C HIS A 2 6.70 -0.55 -2.47
N GLY A 3 7.76 0.01 -1.88
CA GLY A 3 8.12 -0.29 -0.48
C GLY A 3 8.34 -1.78 -0.19
N GLY A 4 9.01 -2.49 -1.11
CA GLY A 4 9.33 -3.92 -0.96
C GLY A 4 8.21 -4.89 -1.34
N LYS A 5 7.07 -4.40 -1.82
CA LYS A 5 5.99 -5.25 -2.35
C LYS A 5 6.11 -5.39 -3.87
N VAL A 6 5.78 -6.56 -4.40
CA VAL A 6 5.71 -6.81 -5.85
C VAL A 6 4.24 -6.82 -6.27
N PRO A 7 3.79 -5.90 -7.14
CA PRO A 7 2.44 -5.94 -7.67
C PRO A 7 2.31 -7.09 -8.68
N LEU A 8 1.62 -8.16 -8.29
CA LEU A 8 1.42 -9.34 -9.15
C LEU A 8 0.62 -9.04 -10.43
N HIS A 9 -0.20 -7.98 -10.42
CA HIS A 9 -0.96 -7.52 -11.58
C HIS A 9 -0.34 -6.26 -12.21
N GLY A 10 0.94 -5.99 -11.92
CA GLY A 10 1.67 -4.88 -12.51
C GLY A 10 2.28 -5.24 -13.86
N ARG A 11 2.35 -4.27 -14.77
CA ARG A 11 2.96 -4.43 -16.11
C ARG A 11 4.38 -4.98 -16.04
N LEU A 12 5.21 -4.47 -15.13
CA LEU A 12 6.61 -4.88 -14.96
C LEU A 12 6.74 -6.34 -14.51
N PHE A 13 5.85 -6.81 -13.63
CA PHE A 13 5.86 -8.22 -13.24
C PHE A 13 5.46 -9.12 -14.42
N GLY A 14 4.47 -8.70 -15.21
CA GLY A 14 4.15 -9.39 -16.47
C GLY A 14 5.32 -9.40 -17.47
N GLN A 15 6.11 -8.33 -17.53
CA GLN A 15 7.25 -8.25 -18.46
C GLN A 15 8.34 -9.23 -18.06
N TRP A 16 8.51 -9.43 -16.75
CA TRP A 16 9.41 -10.45 -16.21
C TRP A 16 8.92 -11.86 -16.54
N LEU A 17 7.61 -12.11 -16.38
CA LEU A 17 7.01 -13.40 -16.75
C LEU A 17 7.15 -13.70 -18.24
N HIS A 18 6.93 -12.72 -19.12
CA HIS A 18 7.13 -12.91 -20.55
C HIS A 18 8.59 -13.28 -20.87
N HIS A 19 9.56 -12.66 -20.20
CA HIS A 19 10.96 -13.00 -20.39
C HIS A 19 11.29 -14.42 -19.91
N ALA A 20 10.71 -14.86 -18.79
CA ALA A 20 10.92 -16.20 -18.25
C ALA A 20 10.14 -17.30 -19.01
N TYR A 21 8.94 -16.99 -19.49
CA TYR A 21 8.01 -17.92 -20.15
C TYR A 21 7.39 -17.32 -21.43
N PRO A 22 8.18 -17.10 -22.51
CA PRO A 22 7.72 -16.34 -23.68
C PRO A 22 6.54 -16.97 -24.44
N ARG A 23 6.36 -18.30 -24.34
CA ARG A 23 5.28 -19.03 -25.02
C ARG A 23 3.98 -19.09 -24.22
N GLU A 24 4.05 -18.86 -22.92
CA GLU A 24 2.88 -18.96 -22.01
C GLU A 24 2.36 -17.59 -21.61
N CYS A 25 3.21 -16.57 -21.69
CA CYS A 25 2.90 -15.21 -21.26
C CYS A 25 2.98 -14.25 -22.45
N PRO A 26 1.88 -13.58 -22.82
CA PRO A 26 1.91 -12.49 -23.80
C PRO A 26 2.75 -11.30 -23.32
N PHE A 27 3.39 -10.57 -24.25
CA PHE A 27 4.16 -9.38 -23.89
C PHE A 27 3.25 -8.24 -23.40
N PRO A 28 3.49 -7.67 -22.21
CA PRO A 28 2.66 -6.60 -21.66
C PRO A 28 3.09 -5.23 -22.20
N HIS A 29 2.50 -4.87 -23.34
CA HIS A 29 2.63 -3.54 -23.93
C HIS A 29 2.13 -2.46 -22.96
N ARG A 30 2.75 -1.28 -23.04
CA ARG A 30 2.30 -0.10 -22.29
C ARG A 30 0.95 0.36 -22.86
N SER A 31 0.02 0.77 -22.00
CA SER A 31 -1.27 1.31 -22.46
C SER A 31 -1.06 2.46 -23.45
N GLY A 32 -1.74 2.38 -24.60
CA GLY A 32 -1.62 3.34 -25.70
C GLY A 32 -0.37 3.23 -26.57
N SER A 33 0.53 2.26 -26.32
CA SER A 33 1.70 2.03 -27.20
C SER A 33 1.40 1.20 -28.44
N THR A 34 0.30 0.45 -28.43
CA THR A 34 -0.13 -0.40 -29.55
C THR A 34 -1.48 0.07 -30.06
N ASN A 35 -1.64 0.05 -31.38
CA ASN A 35 -2.93 0.23 -32.04
C ASN A 35 -3.36 -1.10 -32.67
N PRO A 36 -4.03 -2.00 -31.92
CA PRO A 36 -4.50 -3.26 -32.50
C PRO A 36 -5.61 -2.93 -33.50
N MET A 37 -5.35 -3.25 -34.76
CA MET A 37 -6.27 -3.07 -35.88
C MET A 37 -6.40 -4.37 -36.65
N THR A 38 -7.60 -4.65 -37.14
CA THR A 38 -7.85 -5.78 -38.04
C THR A 38 -7.29 -5.49 -39.43
N ALA A 39 -7.09 -6.54 -40.23
CA ALA A 39 -6.61 -6.40 -41.61
C ALA A 39 -7.53 -5.49 -42.44
N ASP A 40 -8.84 -5.66 -42.31
CA ASP A 40 -9.83 -4.86 -43.03
C ASP A 40 -9.77 -3.38 -42.61
N GLU A 41 -9.63 -3.10 -41.30
CA GLU A 41 -9.46 -1.73 -40.79
C GLU A 41 -8.17 -1.08 -41.32
N TRP A 42 -7.06 -1.82 -41.36
CA TRP A 42 -5.79 -1.33 -41.90
C TRP A 42 -5.87 -1.02 -43.39
N ILE A 43 -6.53 -1.89 -44.18
CA ILE A 43 -6.71 -1.68 -45.63
C ILE A 43 -7.58 -0.44 -45.87
N ALA A 44 -8.66 -0.28 -45.11
CA ALA A 44 -9.55 0.87 -45.21
C ALA A 44 -8.84 2.19 -44.85
N GLU A 45 -7.95 2.18 -43.86
CA GLU A 45 -7.22 3.38 -43.40
C GLU A 45 -6.03 3.74 -44.31
N ASN A 46 -5.25 2.74 -44.74
CA ASN A 46 -4.01 2.97 -45.50
C ASN A 46 -4.18 2.89 -47.02
N GLY A 47 -5.31 2.39 -47.51
CA GLY A 47 -5.61 2.27 -48.94
C GLY A 47 -4.68 1.31 -49.71
N LYS A 48 -3.88 0.51 -49.00
CA LYS A 48 -2.95 -0.46 -49.58
C LYS A 48 -3.53 -1.86 -49.41
N ASN A 49 -3.38 -2.69 -50.44
CA ASN A 49 -3.75 -4.09 -50.35
C ASN A 49 -2.77 -4.80 -49.40
N SER A 50 -3.27 -5.64 -48.48
CA SER A 50 -2.41 -6.38 -47.53
C SER A 50 -1.62 -7.52 -48.20
N LEU A 51 -1.82 -7.73 -49.50
CA LEU A 51 -1.16 -8.76 -50.29
C LEU A 51 0.12 -8.22 -50.90
N ALA A 52 1.24 -8.91 -50.66
CA ALA A 52 2.50 -8.67 -51.35
C ALA A 52 2.38 -9.03 -52.84
N SER A 53 3.14 -8.36 -53.70
CA SER A 53 3.21 -8.74 -55.12
C SER A 53 4.06 -10.00 -55.31
N ASP A 54 3.87 -10.69 -56.43
CA ASP A 54 4.68 -11.87 -56.76
C ASP A 54 6.17 -11.55 -56.82
N ASP A 55 6.53 -10.37 -57.34
CA ASP A 55 7.92 -9.89 -57.40
C ASP A 55 8.50 -9.66 -56.00
N GLU A 56 7.76 -9.02 -55.09
CA GLU A 56 8.18 -8.79 -53.70
C GLU A 56 8.36 -10.10 -52.94
N MET A 57 7.46 -11.07 -53.17
CA MET A 57 7.60 -12.42 -52.61
C MET A 57 8.88 -13.11 -53.12
N GLN A 58 9.20 -12.96 -54.40
CA GLN A 58 10.41 -13.56 -54.99
C GLN A 58 11.70 -12.93 -54.41
N ASP A 59 11.74 -11.60 -54.26
CA ASP A 59 12.87 -10.89 -53.65
C ASP A 59 13.19 -11.40 -52.23
N HIS A 60 12.14 -11.66 -51.43
CA HIS A 60 12.31 -12.21 -50.09
C HIS A 60 12.86 -13.65 -50.08
N ILE A 61 12.45 -14.48 -51.04
CA ILE A 61 12.96 -15.85 -51.20
C ILE A 61 14.45 -15.81 -51.55
N ASP A 62 14.84 -14.96 -52.50
CA ASP A 62 16.22 -14.84 -52.96
C ASP A 62 17.14 -14.29 -51.86
N ALA A 63 16.65 -13.33 -51.07
CA ALA A 63 17.36 -12.81 -49.89
C ALA A 63 17.53 -13.88 -48.79
N GLY A 64 16.50 -14.68 -48.53
CA GLY A 64 16.55 -15.79 -47.57
C GLY A 64 17.52 -16.89 -48.00
N ASN A 65 17.61 -17.17 -49.29
CA ASN A 65 18.54 -18.18 -49.81
C ASN A 65 20.01 -17.71 -49.75
N SER A 66 20.25 -16.41 -49.94
CA SER A 66 21.59 -15.80 -49.86
C SER A 66 22.16 -15.77 -48.44
N THR A 67 21.31 -15.68 -47.41
CA THR A 67 21.74 -15.59 -46.01
C THR A 67 22.10 -16.95 -45.37
N ASN A 68 21.62 -18.06 -45.93
CA ASN A 68 22.01 -19.41 -45.49
C ASN A 68 23.50 -19.72 -45.74
N ALA A 69 24.20 -18.93 -46.56
CA ALA A 69 25.61 -19.12 -46.89
C ALA A 69 26.60 -18.39 -45.96
N THR A 70 26.14 -17.56 -45.02
CA THR A 70 27.05 -16.80 -44.15
C THR A 70 26.45 -16.60 -42.77
N SER A 71 26.53 -17.65 -41.94
CA SER A 71 26.43 -17.54 -40.49
C SER A 71 27.73 -16.93 -39.93
N THR A 72 28.06 -15.69 -40.30
CA THR A 72 29.07 -14.93 -39.57
C THR A 72 28.45 -14.57 -38.23
N ALA A 73 28.88 -15.26 -37.19
CA ALA A 73 28.68 -14.89 -35.80
C ALA A 73 29.33 -13.52 -35.57
N ALA A 74 28.66 -12.45 -36.00
CA ALA A 74 28.99 -11.11 -35.61
C ALA A 74 28.82 -11.05 -34.10
N HIS A 75 29.90 -10.66 -33.42
CA HIS A 75 29.95 -10.39 -31.99
C HIS A 75 28.65 -9.72 -31.53
N ALA A 76 27.80 -10.49 -30.85
CA ALA A 76 26.60 -9.98 -30.25
C ALA A 76 27.02 -9.10 -29.07
N GLU A 77 27.15 -7.79 -29.32
CA GLU A 77 26.95 -6.79 -28.28
C GLU A 77 25.74 -7.22 -27.44
N PRO A 78 25.82 -7.23 -26.09
CA PRO A 78 24.70 -7.61 -25.27
C PRO A 78 23.54 -6.69 -25.62
N THR A 79 22.59 -7.20 -26.40
CA THR A 79 21.41 -6.45 -26.79
C THR A 79 20.76 -5.98 -25.50
N PRO A 80 20.70 -4.66 -25.26
CA PRO A 80 20.04 -4.18 -24.06
C PRO A 80 18.64 -4.78 -24.08
N LEU A 81 18.30 -5.50 -23.00
CA LEU A 81 16.97 -6.08 -22.86
C LEU A 81 15.99 -4.96 -23.20
N MET A 82 15.03 -5.21 -24.10
CA MET A 82 13.99 -4.26 -24.50
C MET A 82 13.00 -3.95 -23.35
N TRP A 83 13.48 -4.10 -22.12
CA TRP A 83 12.81 -3.83 -20.88
C TRP A 83 12.53 -2.33 -20.76
N THR A 84 11.28 -2.02 -20.47
CA THR A 84 10.81 -0.65 -20.28
C THR A 84 10.47 -0.50 -18.82
N VAL A 85 11.00 0.51 -18.14
CA VAL A 85 10.92 0.63 -16.67
C VAL A 85 9.59 1.22 -16.17
N GLU A 86 8.70 1.61 -17.08
CA GLU A 86 7.45 2.30 -16.76
C GLU A 86 6.42 1.37 -16.14
N GLU A 87 5.95 1.67 -14.94
CA GLU A 87 5.00 0.80 -14.27
C GLU A 87 3.55 1.23 -14.45
N GLU A 88 2.69 0.24 -14.71
CA GLU A 88 1.24 0.41 -14.78
C GLU A 88 0.55 -0.66 -13.93
N LEU A 89 -0.40 -0.24 -13.10
CA LEU A 89 -1.13 -1.08 -12.15
C LEU A 89 -2.61 -1.08 -12.54
N VAL A 90 -3.19 -2.26 -12.75
CA VAL A 90 -4.63 -2.42 -13.05
C VAL A 90 -5.50 -2.10 -11.83
N ILE A 91 -4.94 -2.27 -10.63
CA ILE A 91 -5.61 -1.97 -9.36
C ILE A 91 -4.72 -1.01 -8.60
N THR A 92 -5.22 0.20 -8.34
CA THR A 92 -4.65 1.05 -7.31
C THR A 92 -4.86 0.30 -6.00
N SER A 93 -3.81 -0.32 -5.45
CA SER A 93 -3.87 -0.82 -4.09
C SER A 93 -4.25 0.37 -3.23
N THR A 94 -5.52 0.44 -2.80
CA THR A 94 -5.97 1.37 -1.78
C THR A 94 -5.03 1.12 -0.62
N ALA A 95 -4.06 2.01 -0.44
CA ALA A 95 -3.15 1.93 0.67
C ALA A 95 -4.03 1.81 1.91
N ALA A 96 -3.98 0.64 2.56
CA ALA A 96 -4.73 0.43 3.79
C ALA A 96 -4.46 1.65 4.68
N PRO A 97 -5.51 2.32 5.21
CA PRO A 97 -5.32 3.56 5.94
C PRO A 97 -4.25 3.32 6.98
N THR A 98 -3.16 4.08 6.86
CA THR A 98 -1.98 3.93 7.69
C THR A 98 -2.45 3.99 9.15
N LEU A 99 -2.36 2.84 9.85
CA LEU A 99 -2.72 2.75 11.27
C LEU A 99 -1.87 3.68 12.15
N GLY A 100 -0.88 4.39 11.58
CA GLY A 100 -0.08 5.42 12.23
C GLY A 100 -0.87 6.66 12.68
N SER A 101 -1.91 7.09 11.93
CA SER A 101 -2.69 8.28 12.31
C SER A 101 -3.72 7.99 13.42
N ARG A 102 -4.26 6.77 13.46
CA ARG A 102 -5.25 6.35 14.48
C ARG A 102 -4.61 6.12 15.86
N ARG A 103 -3.33 5.72 15.90
CA ARG A 103 -2.62 5.38 17.14
C ARG A 103 -2.27 6.61 17.98
N MET A 104 -1.98 7.77 17.35
CA MET A 104 -1.64 9.00 18.07
C MET A 104 -2.88 9.70 18.66
N ARG A 105 -3.99 9.79 17.91
CA ARG A 105 -5.27 10.32 18.44
C ARG A 105 -5.84 9.45 19.57
N SER A 106 -5.66 8.13 19.50
CA SER A 106 -6.03 7.20 20.57
C SER A 106 -5.25 7.42 21.87
N ARG A 107 -3.96 7.74 21.80
CA ARG A 107 -3.11 7.98 22.99
C ARG A 107 -3.51 9.25 23.74
N LEU A 108 -3.83 10.34 23.04
CA LEU A 108 -4.26 11.60 23.67
C LEU A 108 -5.63 11.47 24.33
N LEU A 109 -6.59 10.83 23.65
CA LEU A 109 -7.93 10.57 24.22
C LEU A 109 -7.87 9.61 25.42
N SER A 110 -7.05 8.55 25.34
CA SER A 110 -6.87 7.61 26.44
C SER A 110 -6.21 8.29 27.66
N SER A 111 -5.20 9.14 27.44
CA SER A 111 -4.54 9.89 28.53
C SER A 111 -5.48 10.87 29.23
N PHE A 112 -6.35 11.55 28.46
CA PHE A 112 -7.37 12.44 29.02
C PHE A 112 -8.39 11.68 29.89
N MET A 113 -8.86 10.51 29.42
CA MET A 113 -9.79 9.67 30.18
C MET A 113 -9.20 9.17 31.52
N PHE A 114 -7.92 8.77 31.53
CA PHE A 114 -7.25 8.35 32.77
C PHE A 114 -7.10 9.52 33.76
N LEU A 115 -6.72 10.71 33.29
CA LEU A 115 -6.60 11.90 34.15
C LEU A 115 -7.95 12.32 34.74
N ALA A 116 -9.03 12.27 33.95
CA ALA A 116 -10.39 12.57 34.41
C ALA A 116 -10.86 11.58 35.49
N ALA A 117 -10.57 10.28 35.33
CA ALA A 117 -10.91 9.27 36.32
C ALA A 117 -10.17 9.48 37.64
N ILE A 118 -8.87 9.79 37.60
CA ILE A 118 -8.07 10.08 38.80
C ILE A 118 -8.59 11.33 39.50
N ALA A 119 -8.90 12.40 38.76
CA ALA A 119 -9.46 13.61 39.34
C ALA A 119 -10.82 13.36 40.04
N SER A 120 -11.69 12.54 39.45
CA SER A 120 -12.97 12.15 40.07
C SER A 120 -12.78 11.38 41.38
N VAL A 121 -11.82 10.46 41.43
CA VAL A 121 -11.49 9.72 42.67
C VAL A 121 -10.93 10.67 43.73
N ILE A 122 -10.07 11.62 43.37
CA ILE A 122 -9.53 12.60 44.33
C ILE A 122 -10.65 13.49 44.88
N VAL A 123 -11.54 13.99 44.02
CA VAL A 123 -12.67 14.84 44.45
C VAL A 123 -13.61 14.08 45.38
N THR A 124 -13.92 12.82 45.09
CA THR A 124 -14.77 12.00 45.96
C THR A 124 -14.11 11.67 47.29
N LEU A 125 -12.81 11.36 47.31
CA LEU A 125 -12.08 11.17 48.57
C LEU A 125 -12.02 12.45 49.39
N TRP A 126 -11.80 13.61 48.77
CA TRP A 126 -11.75 14.90 49.46
C TRP A 126 -13.11 15.34 49.98
N SER A 127 -14.20 15.09 49.24
CA SER A 127 -15.56 15.38 49.72
C SER A 127 -15.95 14.48 50.89
N ASN A 128 -15.56 13.21 50.85
CA ASN A 128 -15.75 12.27 51.96
C ASN A 128 -14.93 12.66 53.19
N VAL A 129 -13.66 13.04 53.05
CA VAL A 129 -12.82 13.51 54.17
C VAL A 129 -13.37 14.80 54.78
N LYS A 130 -13.82 15.77 53.96
CA LYS A 130 -14.48 16.99 54.46
C LYS A 130 -15.78 16.67 55.20
N SER A 131 -16.56 15.71 54.70
CA SER A 131 -17.81 15.29 55.33
C SER A 131 -17.55 14.59 56.66
N ALA A 132 -16.52 13.73 56.74
CA ALA A 132 -16.08 13.09 57.97
C ALA A 132 -15.51 14.10 58.98
N ALA A 133 -14.70 15.06 58.53
CA ALA A 133 -14.17 16.12 59.38
C ALA A 133 -15.26 17.06 59.92
N LYS A 134 -16.34 17.28 59.15
CA LYS A 134 -17.51 18.03 59.61
C LYS A 134 -18.37 17.23 60.61
N ALA A 135 -18.42 15.91 60.47
CA ALA A 135 -19.10 15.02 61.41
C ALA A 135 -18.34 14.84 62.73
N PHE A 136 -17.00 14.87 62.70
CA PHE A 136 -16.10 14.78 63.85
C PHE A 136 -15.56 16.13 64.36
N GLY A 137 -16.08 17.25 63.84
CA GLY A 137 -15.75 18.58 64.34
C GLY A 137 -16.13 18.74 65.83
N PRO A 138 -15.38 19.53 66.60
CA PRO A 138 -15.44 19.54 68.06
C PRO A 138 -16.78 20.13 68.53
N LYS A 139 -17.78 19.29 68.75
CA LYS A 139 -18.87 19.63 69.67
C LYS A 139 -18.39 19.29 71.07
N GLY A 140 -18.15 20.35 71.84
CA GLY A 140 -17.74 20.31 73.24
C GLY A 140 -18.50 19.23 73.99
N GLY A 141 -17.73 18.41 74.69
CA GLY A 141 -18.22 17.23 75.40
C GLY A 141 -19.20 17.58 76.51
N VAL A 142 -20.13 16.66 76.73
CA VAL A 142 -20.71 16.42 78.05
C VAL A 142 -20.74 14.90 78.22
N LEU A 143 -19.74 14.38 78.91
CA LEU A 143 -19.87 13.10 79.63
C LEU A 143 -19.81 13.44 81.12
N PRO A 144 -20.74 12.91 81.95
CA PRO A 144 -20.91 13.31 83.33
C PRO A 144 -19.78 12.69 84.17
N PHE A 145 -18.88 13.51 84.69
CA PHE A 145 -17.82 13.01 85.56
C PHE A 145 -18.37 12.82 86.98
N ALA A 146 -18.20 11.59 87.46
CA ALA A 146 -18.50 11.11 88.79
C ALA A 146 -17.83 11.98 89.87
N GLY A 147 -18.63 12.59 90.73
CA GLY A 147 -18.18 13.16 91.99
C GLY A 147 -18.27 12.11 93.10
N LYS A 148 -17.15 11.45 93.42
CA LYS A 148 -16.94 10.86 94.74
C LYS A 148 -15.66 11.45 95.29
N ALA A 149 -15.83 12.49 96.11
CA ALA A 149 -14.77 13.04 96.94
C ALA A 149 -14.46 12.04 98.05
N HIS A 150 -13.17 11.77 98.24
CA HIS A 150 -12.62 11.03 99.37
C HIS A 150 -11.42 11.84 99.90
N LEU A 151 -11.19 11.74 101.21
CA LEU A 151 -10.18 12.40 102.07
C LEU A 151 -10.52 13.84 102.49
N CYS A 152 -10.48 14.24 103.77
CA CYS A 152 -9.99 13.67 105.02
C CYS A 152 -10.86 14.15 106.18
#